data_AF-A0A497PD17-F1
#
_entry.id   AF-A0A497PD17-F1
#
_cell.length_a   1.000
_cell.length_b   1.000
_cell.length_c   1.000
_cell.angle_alpha   90.00
_cell.angle_beta   90.00
_cell.angle_gamma   90.00
#
_symmetry.space_group_name_H-M   'P 1'
#
loop_
_entity.id
_entity.type
_entity.pdbx_description
1 polymer ?
#
loop_
_entity_poly.entity_id
_entity_poly.type
_entity_poly.pdbx_seq_one_letter_code
_entity_poly.pdbx_strand_id
1 'polypeptide(L)'
;MALFALNFFVLVGVVESLQLFSDNLPLLNVLILGYMLVHTALLLSVQLGVQVLELIRIRMPTFLVSYYFQFEDNETIPIPLLDPTKSNLALVVLLLVLSGGPVFYPIFAIYGFLLVYAHIVKIVLDPSVILSYFELFLNWMPPLLLLIVAIVVVSIVVIEFRHL
;
A
#
# COMPACT_ATOMS: atom_id res chain seq x y z
N MET A 1 -2.23 0.24 -15.67
CA MET A 1 -0.77 0.48 -15.59
C MET A 1 -0.42 1.69 -14.74
N ALA A 2 -0.90 2.91 -15.03
CA ALA A 2 -0.56 4.11 -14.26
C ALA A 2 -0.83 3.99 -12.75
N LEU A 3 -1.97 3.39 -12.36
CA LEU A 3 -2.31 3.14 -10.96
C LEU A 3 -1.35 2.20 -10.23
N PHE A 4 -0.84 1.17 -10.91
CA PHE A 4 0.17 0.28 -10.31
C PHE A 4 1.50 0.99 -10.12
N ALA A 5 1.90 1.84 -11.07
CA ALA A 5 3.09 2.68 -10.92
C ALA A 5 2.93 3.68 -9.76
N LEU A 6 1.77 4.32 -9.64
CA LEU A 6 1.47 5.20 -8.51
C LEU A 6 1.60 4.48 -7.17
N ASN A 7 0.98 3.30 -7.04
CA ASN A 7 1.04 2.49 -5.83
C ASN A 7 2.47 2.04 -5.52
N PHE A 8 3.27 1.73 -6.55
CA PHE A 8 4.68 1.41 -6.40
C PHE A 8 5.47 2.61 -5.85
N PHE A 9 5.23 3.82 -6.35
CA PHE A 9 5.87 5.01 -5.80
C PHE A 9 5.45 5.27 -4.35
N VAL A 10 4.18 5.12 -4.02
CA VAL A 10 3.72 5.22 -2.62
C VAL A 10 4.42 4.18 -1.75
N LEU A 11 4.53 2.93 -2.20
CA LEU A 11 5.24 1.88 -1.48
C LEU A 11 6.69 2.28 -1.20
N VAL A 12 7.43 2.71 -2.22
CA VAL A 12 8.82 3.15 -2.06
C VAL A 12 8.90 4.32 -1.08
N GLY A 13 8.01 5.31 -1.22
CA GLY A 13 7.98 6.45 -0.32
C GLY A 13 7.72 6.06 1.14
N VAL A 14 6.83 5.11 1.39
CA VAL A 14 6.54 4.58 2.73
C VAL A 14 7.73 3.81 3.29
N VAL A 15 8.32 2.90 2.52
CA VAL A 15 9.44 2.04 2.97
C VAL A 15 10.69 2.87 3.26
N GLU A 16 11.07 3.78 2.37
CA GLU A 16 12.28 4.61 2.55
C GLU A 16 12.09 5.61 3.69
N SER A 17 10.88 6.08 3.94
CA SER A 17 10.58 6.95 5.08
C SER A 17 10.76 6.27 6.44
N LEU A 18 10.79 4.93 6.52
CA LEU A 18 11.11 4.23 7.77
C LEU A 18 12.55 4.52 8.24
N GLN A 19 13.46 4.84 7.31
CA GLN A 19 14.84 5.20 7.66
C GLN A 19 14.91 6.52 8.43
N LEU A 20 13.93 7.42 8.27
CA LEU A 20 13.89 8.68 9.02
C LEU A 20 13.78 8.47 10.54
N PHE A 21 13.33 7.30 11.00
CA PHE A 21 13.32 6.97 12.44
C PHE A 21 14.71 6.62 13.01
N SER A 22 15.72 6.40 12.18
CA SER A 22 17.10 6.27 12.68
C SER A 22 17.70 7.62 13.08
N ASP A 23 17.10 8.71 12.64
CA ASP A 23 17.52 10.07 13.01
C ASP A 23 16.93 10.48 14.35
N ASN A 24 17.64 11.35 15.08
CA ASN A 24 17.18 11.89 16.37
C ASN A 24 16.10 12.98 16.15
N LEU A 25 14.91 12.55 15.73
CA LEU A 25 13.77 13.42 15.47
C LEU A 25 13.06 13.83 16.78
N PRO A 26 12.53 15.07 16.86
CA PRO A 26 11.63 15.46 17.93
C PRO A 26 10.44 14.49 18.06
N LEU A 27 10.01 14.21 19.30
CA LEU A 27 8.92 13.26 19.57
C LEU A 27 7.65 13.54 18.76
N LEU A 28 7.29 14.82 18.59
CA LEU A 28 6.12 15.21 17.80
C LEU A 28 6.25 14.76 16.33
N ASN A 29 7.44 14.92 15.73
CA ASN A 29 7.68 14.52 14.34
C ASN A 29 7.64 13.00 14.19
N VAL A 30 8.18 12.27 15.18
CA VAL A 30 8.10 10.80 15.23
C VAL A 30 6.64 10.33 15.25
N LEU A 31 5.78 10.96 16.07
CA LEU A 31 4.37 10.61 16.14
C LEU A 31 3.61 10.92 14.85
N ILE A 32 3.84 12.09 14.27
CA ILE A 32 3.20 12.50 13.01
C ILE A 32 3.64 11.57 11.87
N LEU A 33 4.94 11.33 11.72
CA LEU A 33 5.47 10.45 10.69
C LEU A 33 4.95 9.01 10.87
N GLY A 34 4.93 8.51 12.11
CA GLY A 34 4.39 7.20 12.42
C GLY A 34 2.92 7.07 12.04
N TYR A 35 2.09 8.08 12.36
CA TYR A 35 0.70 8.11 11.94
C TYR A 35 0.57 8.11 10.41
N MET A 36 1.30 8.99 9.72
CA MET A 36 1.28 9.08 8.25
C MET A 36 1.67 7.76 7.59
N LEU A 37 2.69 7.08 8.11
CA LEU A 37 3.20 5.82 7.58
C LEU A 37 2.22 4.67 7.79
N VAL A 38 1.74 4.49 9.03
CA VAL A 38 0.78 3.42 9.34
C VAL A 38 -0.51 3.63 8.54
N HIS A 39 -1.01 4.87 8.50
CA HIS A 39 -2.20 5.24 7.75
C HIS A 39 -2.04 4.93 6.26
N THR A 40 -0.96 5.41 5.63
CA THR A 40 -0.72 5.21 4.20
C THR A 40 -0.45 3.75 3.87
N ALA A 41 0.27 3.01 4.72
CA ALA A 41 0.53 1.59 4.53
C ALA A 41 -0.76 0.75 4.57
N LEU A 42 -1.67 1.07 5.50
CA LEU A 42 -2.99 0.43 5.56
C LEU A 42 -3.82 0.74 4.32
N LEU A 43 -3.90 2.02 3.93
CA LEU A 43 -4.66 2.43 2.75
C LEU A 43 -4.10 1.81 1.46
N LEU A 44 -2.78 1.77 1.31
CA LEU A 44 -2.10 1.12 0.20
C LEU A 44 -2.38 -0.40 0.15
N SER A 45 -2.38 -1.07 1.30
CA SER A 45 -2.67 -2.51 1.38
C SER A 45 -4.09 -2.82 0.90
N VAL A 46 -5.07 -2.04 1.35
CA VAL A 46 -6.46 -2.15 0.88
C VAL A 46 -6.55 -1.82 -0.62
N GLN A 47 -5.93 -0.72 -1.06
CA GLN A 47 -5.89 -0.29 -2.46
C GLN A 47 -5.40 -1.41 -3.38
N LEU A 48 -4.30 -2.08 -3.02
CA LEU A 48 -3.75 -3.21 -3.77
C LEU A 48 -4.70 -4.41 -3.75
N GLY A 49 -5.29 -4.74 -2.61
CA GLY A 49 -6.26 -5.84 -2.50
C GLY A 49 -7.49 -5.65 -3.38
N VAL A 50 -8.06 -4.43 -3.39
CA VAL A 50 -9.19 -4.08 -4.26
C VAL A 50 -8.81 -4.17 -5.73
N GLN A 51 -7.65 -3.64 -6.11
CA GLN A 51 -7.17 -3.70 -7.49
C GLN A 51 -6.92 -5.14 -7.96
N VAL A 52 -6.36 -6.00 -7.12
CA VAL A 52 -6.20 -7.43 -7.44
C VAL A 52 -7.56 -8.10 -7.64
N LEU A 53 -8.53 -7.83 -6.76
CA LEU A 53 -9.89 -8.37 -6.90
C LEU A 53 -10.57 -7.92 -8.20
N GLU A 54 -10.40 -6.65 -8.57
CA GLU A 54 -10.95 -6.10 -9.81
C GLU A 54 -10.26 -6.67 -11.05
N LEU A 55 -8.93 -6.85 -11.00
CA LEU A 55 -8.17 -7.52 -12.08
C LEU A 55 -8.66 -8.96 -12.29
N ILE A 56 -8.88 -9.72 -11.21
CA ILE A 56 -9.44 -11.08 -11.28
C ILE A 56 -10.82 -11.07 -11.96
N ARG A 57 -11.60 -10.00 -11.75
CA ARG A 57 -12.93 -9.80 -12.35
C ARG A 57 -12.89 -9.12 -13.72
N ILE A 58 -11.71 -8.88 -14.29
CA ILE A 58 -11.51 -8.18 -15.58
C ILE A 58 -12.20 -6.80 -15.58
N ARG A 59 -12.12 -6.10 -14.45
CA ARG A 59 -12.62 -4.72 -14.30
C ARG A 59 -11.47 -3.74 -14.27
N MET A 60 -11.77 -2.49 -14.60
CA MET A 60 -10.80 -1.41 -14.48
C MET A 60 -10.45 -1.20 -13.00
N PRO A 61 -9.16 -1.02 -12.66
CA PRO A 61 -8.73 -0.84 -11.28
C PRO A 61 -9.23 0.51 -10.74
N THR A 62 -9.83 0.45 -9.56
CA THR A 62 -10.37 1.58 -8.82
C THR A 62 -9.25 2.31 -8.06
N PHE A 63 -9.36 3.63 -7.96
CA PHE A 63 -8.52 4.44 -7.09
C PHE A 63 -9.29 4.87 -5.84
N LEU A 64 -9.07 4.20 -4.70
CA LEU A 64 -9.89 4.37 -3.50
C LEU A 64 -9.86 5.80 -2.96
N VAL A 65 -8.73 6.49 -3.08
CA VAL A 65 -8.57 7.87 -2.58
C VAL A 65 -9.56 8.84 -3.23
N SER A 66 -9.88 8.64 -4.52
CA SER A 66 -10.89 9.46 -5.22
C SER A 66 -12.25 8.78 -5.33
N TYR A 67 -12.34 7.47 -5.08
CA TYR A 67 -13.52 6.67 -5.36
C TYR A 67 -14.78 7.20 -4.68
N TYR A 68 -14.71 7.46 -3.36
CA TYR A 68 -15.86 7.95 -2.60
C TYR A 68 -16.27 9.38 -2.96
N PHE A 69 -15.39 10.16 -3.56
CA PHE A 69 -15.67 11.53 -3.99
C PHE A 69 -16.28 11.60 -5.40
N GLN A 70 -16.44 10.47 -6.09
CA GLN A 70 -17.05 10.40 -7.43
C GLN A 70 -18.57 10.26 -7.40
N PHE A 71 -19.15 9.95 -6.24
CA PHE A 71 -20.57 9.69 -6.08
C PHE A 71 -21.21 10.76 -5.20
N GLU A 72 -22.43 11.15 -5.55
CA GLU A 72 -23.24 12.04 -4.69
C GLU A 72 -23.84 11.26 -3.51
N ASP A 73 -24.22 11.95 -2.43
CA ASP A 73 -24.72 11.35 -1.18
C ASP A 73 -25.96 10.44 -1.36
N ASN A 74 -26.70 10.62 -2.46
CA ASN A 74 -27.91 9.89 -2.81
C ASN A 74 -27.68 8.74 -3.80
N GLU A 75 -26.45 8.57 -4.32
CA GLU A 75 -26.12 7.53 -5.28
C GLU A 75 -25.69 6.23 -4.59
N THR A 76 -26.13 5.10 -5.13
CA THR A 76 -25.71 3.80 -4.62
C THR A 76 -24.30 3.46 -5.10
N ILE A 77 -23.40 3.14 -4.18
CA ILE A 77 -22.03 2.72 -4.51
C ILE A 77 -22.07 1.42 -5.33
N PRO A 78 -21.49 1.40 -6.55
CA PRO A 78 -21.64 0.28 -7.48
C PRO A 78 -20.83 -0.97 -7.09
N ILE A 79 -19.81 -0.82 -6.23
CA ILE A 79 -19.01 -1.93 -5.74
C ILE A 79 -19.47 -2.26 -4.31
N PRO A 80 -20.21 -3.38 -4.10
CA PRO A 80 -20.75 -3.71 -2.77
C PRO A 80 -19.68 -3.88 -1.68
N LEU A 81 -18.46 -4.28 -2.06
CA LEU A 81 -17.33 -4.40 -1.14
C LEU A 81 -16.90 -3.05 -0.56
N LEU A 82 -17.12 -1.97 -1.31
CA LEU A 82 -16.77 -0.59 -0.96
C LEU A 82 -17.98 0.22 -0.48
N ASP A 83 -19.15 -0.41 -0.38
CA ASP A 83 -20.36 0.20 0.15
C ASP A 83 -20.37 0.09 1.70
N PRO A 84 -20.26 1.22 2.44
CA PRO A 84 -20.17 1.21 3.90
C PRO A 84 -21.48 0.75 4.57
N THR A 85 -22.60 0.75 3.85
CA THR A 85 -23.87 0.23 4.36
C THR A 85 -23.93 -1.30 4.34
N LYS A 86 -23.06 -1.95 3.56
CA LYS A 86 -23.04 -3.41 3.33
C LYS A 86 -21.79 -4.09 3.88
N SER A 87 -20.72 -3.36 4.13
CA SER A 87 -19.41 -3.92 4.48
C SER A 87 -18.71 -3.10 5.57
N ASN A 88 -18.34 -3.75 6.68
CA ASN A 88 -17.50 -3.14 7.70
C ASN A 88 -16.12 -2.73 7.16
N LEU A 89 -15.60 -3.48 6.18
CA LEU A 89 -14.35 -3.10 5.51
C LEU A 89 -14.52 -1.77 4.80
N ALA A 90 -15.62 -1.57 4.06
CA ALA A 90 -15.89 -0.30 3.37
C ALA A 90 -15.95 0.89 4.33
N LEU A 91 -16.51 0.70 5.52
CA LEU A 91 -16.49 1.73 6.55
C LEU A 91 -15.05 2.08 6.97
N VAL A 92 -14.20 1.08 7.21
CA VAL A 92 -12.78 1.31 7.53
C VAL A 92 -12.07 2.03 6.38
N VAL A 93 -12.32 1.63 5.14
CA VAL A 93 -11.72 2.27 3.95
C VAL A 93 -12.18 3.72 3.84
N LEU A 94 -13.47 4.00 4.03
CA LEU A 94 -14.00 5.36 4.03
C LEU A 94 -13.33 6.22 5.10
N LEU A 95 -13.18 5.69 6.33
CA LEU A 95 -12.49 6.40 7.41
C LEU A 95 -11.02 6.66 7.07
N LEU A 96 -10.31 5.71 6.47
CA LEU A 96 -8.93 5.89 6.01
C LEU A 96 -8.85 6.97 4.92
N VAL A 97 -9.76 6.97 3.96
CA VAL A 97 -9.80 8.00 2.90
C VAL A 97 -10.06 9.37 3.53
N LEU A 98 -11.08 9.53 4.37
CA LEU A 98 -11.42 10.83 4.97
C LEU A 98 -10.36 11.37 5.94
N SER A 99 -9.70 10.50 6.70
CA SER A 99 -8.74 10.90 7.74
C SER A 99 -7.36 11.33 7.21
N GLY A 100 -7.07 11.13 5.93
CA GLY A 100 -5.78 11.55 5.38
C GLY A 100 -5.44 11.02 3.99
N GLY A 101 -6.25 10.16 3.39
CA GLY A 101 -5.96 9.56 2.08
C GLY A 101 -5.62 10.58 0.98
N PRO A 102 -6.46 11.61 0.74
CA PRO A 102 -6.19 12.63 -0.29
C PRO A 102 -4.91 13.44 -0.09
N VAL A 103 -4.36 13.49 1.12
CA VAL A 103 -3.19 14.30 1.45
C VAL A 103 -1.93 13.43 1.54
N PHE A 104 -1.95 12.37 2.35
CA PHE A 104 -0.78 11.55 2.59
C PHE A 104 -0.42 10.71 1.35
N TYR A 105 -1.41 10.20 0.63
CA TYR A 105 -1.16 9.33 -0.52
C TYR A 105 -0.36 10.05 -1.63
N PRO A 106 -0.72 11.28 -2.06
CA PRO A 106 0.11 12.03 -3.00
C PRO A 106 1.49 12.42 -2.45
N ILE A 107 1.60 12.76 -1.15
CA ILE A 107 2.90 13.09 -0.55
C ILE A 107 3.86 11.91 -0.69
N PHE A 108 3.45 10.71 -0.30
CA PHE A 108 4.29 9.52 -0.42
C PHE A 108 4.52 9.12 -1.88
N ALA A 109 3.54 9.32 -2.77
CA ALA A 109 3.73 9.07 -4.20
C ALA A 109 4.82 9.97 -4.81
N ILE A 110 4.77 11.28 -4.53
CA ILE A 110 5.74 12.23 -5.06
C ILE A 110 7.12 11.95 -4.46
N TYR A 111 7.19 11.75 -3.14
CA TYR A 111 8.45 11.43 -2.47
C TYR A 111 9.07 10.15 -3.02
N GLY A 112 8.29 9.06 -3.13
CA GLY A 112 8.77 7.81 -3.69
C GLY A 112 9.15 7.91 -5.17
N PHE A 113 8.45 8.72 -5.96
CA PHE A 113 8.86 9.00 -7.34
C PHE A 113 10.24 9.66 -7.40
N LEU A 114 10.49 10.68 -6.58
CA LEU A 114 11.80 11.34 -6.50
C LEU A 114 12.91 10.37 -6.10
N LEU A 115 12.62 9.48 -5.14
CA LEU A 115 13.57 8.45 -4.70
C LEU A 115 13.85 7.43 -5.81
N VAL A 116 12.82 6.92 -6.49
CA VAL A 116 13.01 6.00 -7.63
C VAL A 116 13.85 6.66 -8.71
N TYR A 117 13.59 7.93 -9.02
CA TYR A 117 14.39 8.69 -9.97
C TYR A 117 15.86 8.78 -9.54
N ALA A 118 16.14 9.12 -8.28
CA ALA A 118 17.50 9.17 -7.73
C ALA A 118 18.21 7.82 -7.81
N HIS A 119 17.49 6.72 -7.52
CA HIS A 119 18.00 5.36 -7.63
C HIS A 119 18.34 4.97 -9.07
N ILE A 120 17.48 5.31 -10.03
CA ILE A 120 17.75 5.07 -11.45
C ILE A 120 19.01 5.83 -11.89
N VAL A 121 19.14 7.10 -11.52
CA VAL A 121 20.34 7.89 -11.82
C VAL A 121 21.59 7.24 -11.21
N LYS A 122 21.51 6.79 -9.96
CA LYS A 122 22.63 6.10 -9.28
C LYS A 122 23.05 4.82 -10.02
N ILE A 123 22.10 4.01 -10.47
CA ILE A 123 22.36 2.78 -11.23
C ILE A 123 23.02 3.10 -12.59
N VAL A 124 22.61 4.19 -13.24
CA VAL A 124 23.21 4.61 -14.52
C VAL A 124 24.67 5.05 -14.33
N LEU A 125 24.98 5.72 -13.22
CA LEU A 125 26.34 6.18 -12.90
C LEU A 125 27.25 5.04 -12.44
N ASP A 126 26.72 4.09 -11.69
CA ASP A 126 27.42 2.90 -11.23
C ASP A 126 26.53 1.65 -11.36
N PRO A 127 26.68 0.89 -12.46
CA PRO A 127 25.88 -0.31 -12.69
C PRO A 127 26.07 -1.40 -11.63
N SER A 128 27.16 -1.40 -10.85
CA SER A 128 27.37 -2.41 -9.80
C SER A 128 26.34 -2.32 -8.68
N VAL A 129 25.70 -1.15 -8.52
CA VAL A 129 24.61 -0.92 -7.57
C VAL A 129 23.44 -1.87 -7.82
N ILE A 130 23.15 -2.24 -9.08
CA ILE A 130 22.06 -3.17 -9.38
C ILE A 130 22.31 -4.57 -8.83
N LEU A 131 23.58 -5.00 -8.79
CA LEU A 131 23.96 -6.29 -8.22
C LEU A 131 23.72 -6.31 -6.71
N SER A 132 24.01 -5.19 -6.03
CA SER A 132 23.74 -5.07 -4.59
C SER A 132 22.24 -5.15 -4.27
N TYR A 133 21.38 -4.56 -5.11
CA TYR A 133 19.93 -4.71 -4.96
C TYR A 133 19.46 -6.13 -5.24
N PHE A 134 20.07 -6.80 -6.22
CA PHE A 134 19.74 -8.18 -6.54
C PHE A 134 20.15 -9.14 -5.41
N GLU A 135 21.32 -8.95 -4.81
CA GLU A 135 21.75 -9.71 -3.63
C GLU A 135 20.81 -9.50 -2.44
N LEU A 136 20.41 -8.25 -2.17
CA LEU A 136 19.45 -7.94 -1.12
C LEU A 136 18.10 -8.63 -1.38
N PHE A 137 17.62 -8.59 -2.62
CA PHE A 137 16.41 -9.29 -3.05
C PHE A 137 16.51 -10.81 -2.85
N LEU A 138 17.62 -11.43 -3.26
CA LEU A 138 17.83 -12.88 -3.10
C LEU A 138 17.90 -13.31 -1.63
N ASN A 139 18.40 -12.46 -0.74
CA ASN A 139 18.47 -12.77 0.69
C ASN A 139 17.11 -12.62 1.38
N TRP A 140 16.31 -11.63 0.99
CA TRP A 140 15.03 -11.34 1.64
C TRP A 140 13.83 -12.05 1.03
N MET A 141 13.85 -12.38 -0.26
CA MET A 141 12.71 -13.02 -0.92
C MET A 141 12.40 -14.42 -0.38
N PRO A 142 13.36 -15.34 -0.18
CA PRO A 142 13.04 -16.69 0.32
C PRO A 142 12.38 -16.68 1.71
N PRO A 143 12.88 -15.95 2.72
CA PRO A 143 12.18 -15.80 4.00
C PRO A 143 10.77 -15.22 3.87
N LEU A 144 10.58 -14.20 3.02
CA LEU A 144 9.27 -13.60 2.77
C LEU A 144 8.30 -14.60 2.14
N LEU A 145 8.74 -15.39 1.16
CA LEU A 145 7.90 -16.43 0.54
C LEU A 145 7.50 -17.51 1.55
N LEU A 146 8.43 -17.94 2.41
CA LEU A 146 8.11 -18.89 3.49
C LEU A 146 7.07 -18.33 4.45
N LEU A 147 7.19 -17.05 4.82
CA LEU A 147 6.21 -16.38 5.68
C LEU A 147 4.83 -16.34 5.03
N ILE A 148 4.74 -15.98 3.74
CA ILE A 148 3.48 -15.95 3.00
C ILE A 148 2.84 -17.35 2.97
N VAL A 149 3.62 -18.39 2.65
CA VAL A 149 3.13 -19.77 2.64
C VAL A 149 2.64 -20.18 4.03
N ALA A 150 3.36 -19.85 5.09
CA ALA A 150 2.95 -20.14 6.46
C ALA A 150 1.61 -19.45 6.82
N ILE A 151 1.45 -18.17 6.46
CA ILE A 151 0.19 -17.43 6.67
C ILE A 151 -0.96 -18.11 5.92
N VAL A 152 -0.75 -18.52 4.66
CA VAL A 152 -1.77 -19.20 3.86
C VAL A 152 -2.17 -20.53 4.50
N VAL A 153 -1.21 -21.35 4.91
CA VAL A 153 -1.47 -22.65 5.58
C VAL A 153 -2.26 -22.43 6.86
N VAL A 154 -1.83 -21.53 7.74
CA VAL A 154 -2.56 -21.19 8.98
C VAL A 154 -3.98 -20.70 8.66
N SER A 155 -4.13 -19.85 7.64
CA SER A 155 -5.45 -19.33 7.24
C SER A 155 -6.39 -20.46 6.80
N ILE A 156 -5.90 -21.41 5.99
CA ILE A 156 -6.68 -22.58 5.56
C ILE A 156 -7.08 -23.43 6.76
N VAL A 157 -6.14 -23.74 7.65
CA VAL A 157 -6.38 -24.55 8.85
C VAL A 157 -7.44 -23.90 9.73
N VAL A 158 -7.36 -22.59 9.99
CA VAL A 158 -8.34 -21.86 10.81
C VAL A 158 -9.73 -21.88 10.16
N ILE A 159 -9.83 -21.75 8.85
CA ILE A 159 -11.10 -21.83 8.12
C ILE A 159 -11.70 -23.24 8.25
N GLU A 160 -10.89 -24.27 8.06
CA GLU A 160 -11.33 -25.67 8.14
C GLU A 160 -11.81 -26.03 9.55
N PHE A 161 -11.08 -25.64 10.60
CA PHE A 161 -11.50 -25.85 11.99
C PHE A 161 -12.76 -25.07 12.39
N ARG A 162 -13.10 -23.97 11.70
CA ARG A 162 -14.30 -23.19 11.99
C ARG A 162 -15.55 -23.76 11.28
N HIS A 163 -15.36 -24.56 10.24
CA HIS A 163 -16.44 -25.20 9.49
C HIS A 163 -16.76 -26.64 9.92
N LEU A 164 -15.89 -27.25 10.73
CA LEU A 164 -16.13 -28.50 11.47
C LEU A 164 -16.83 -28.22 12.80
#